data_AF-A0A964D461-F1
#
_entry.id   AF-A0A964D461-F1
#
_cell.length_a   1.000
_cell.length_b   1.000
_cell.length_c   1.000
_cell.angle_alpha   90.00
_cell.angle_beta   90.00
_cell.angle_gamma   90.00
#
_symmetry.space_group_name_H-M   'P 1'
#
loop_
_entity.id
_entity.type
_entity.pdbx_description
1 polymer ?
#
loop_
_entity_poly.entity_id
_entity_poly.type
_entity_poly.pdbx_seq_one_letter_code
_entity_poly.pdbx_strand_id
1 'polypeptide(L)' 'MPCQRHSVTDTGSLTVADRYGLMAAVLDDSLDEQDRHSINRLLRSVLKGKVKIVNELSAIG' A
#
# COMPACT_ATOMS: atom_id res chain seq x y z
N MET A 1 -12.39 14.24 14.15
CA MET A 1 -12.70 13.08 13.28
C MET A 1 -11.49 12.15 13.31
N PRO A 2 -11.56 10.93 13.86
CA PRO A 2 -10.43 10.01 13.76
C PRO A 2 -10.46 9.39 12.35
N CYS A 3 -9.51 9.78 11.50
CA CYS A 3 -9.27 9.09 10.23
C CYS A 3 -8.81 7.67 10.58
N GLN A 4 -9.73 6.72 10.43
CA GLN A 4 -9.50 5.32 10.75
C GLN A 4 -8.46 4.80 9.76
N ARG A 5 -7.19 4.71 10.22
CA ARG A 5 -6.11 4.09 9.46
C ARG A 5 -6.40 2.60 9.39
N HIS A 6 -7.16 2.17 8.38
CA HIS A 6 -7.29 0.76 8.06
C HIS A 6 -5.92 0.29 7.58
N SER A 7 -5.22 -0.44 8.43
CA SER A 7 -3.98 -1.08 8.03
C SER A 7 -4.32 -2.12 6.96
N VAL A 8 -3.53 -2.19 5.90
CA VAL A 8 -3.68 -3.18 4.81
C VAL A 8 -3.66 -4.62 5.33
N THR A 9 -3.09 -4.83 6.53
CA THR A 9 -3.15 -6.09 7.27
C THR A 9 -4.56 -6.51 7.66
N ASP A 10 -5.47 -5.57 7.86
CA ASP A 10 -6.82 -5.83 8.38
C ASP A 10 -7.82 -6.10 7.26
N THR A 11 -7.66 -5.43 6.11
CA THR A 11 -8.57 -5.55 4.97
C THR A 11 -8.12 -6.58 3.93
N GLY A 12 -6.83 -6.96 3.94
CA GLY A 12 -6.24 -7.87 2.93
C GLY A 12 -6.36 -7.33 1.49
N SER A 13 -6.63 -6.03 1.35
CA SER A 13 -6.89 -5.37 0.08
C SER A 13 -6.19 -4.02 0.05
N LEU A 14 -5.69 -3.67 -1.12
CA LEU A 14 -5.07 -2.38 -1.42
C LEU A 14 -5.93 -1.65 -2.44
N THR A 15 -6.07 -0.35 -2.28
CA THR A 15 -6.69 0.46 -3.33
C THR A 15 -5.73 0.67 -4.49
N VAL A 16 -6.27 1.07 -5.64
CA VAL A 16 -5.45 1.54 -6.76
C VAL A 16 -4.59 2.74 -6.35
N ALA A 17 -5.10 3.61 -5.48
CA ALA A 17 -4.36 4.75 -4.95
C ALA A 17 -3.14 4.28 -4.12
N ASP A 18 -3.32 3.30 -3.24
CA ASP A 18 -2.21 2.74 -2.43
C ASP A 18 -1.12 2.14 -3.31
N ARG A 19 -1.50 1.44 -4.40
CA ARG A 19 -0.51 0.89 -5.33
C ARG A 19 0.36 1.98 -5.92
N TYR A 20 -0.25 3.08 -6.37
CA TYR A 20 0.51 4.20 -6.92
C TYR A 20 1.30 4.96 -5.85
N GLY A 21 0.75 5.10 -4.64
CA GLY A 21 1.47 5.67 -3.49
C GLY A 21 2.71 4.85 -3.10
N LEU A 22 2.58 3.52 -3.08
CA LEU A 22 3.70 2.60 -2.83
C LEU A 22 4.74 2.63 -3.96
N MET A 23 4.30 2.71 -5.22
CA MET A 23 5.23 2.86 -6.36
C MET A 23 5.97 4.20 -6.30
N ALA A 24 5.30 5.28 -5.91
CA ALA A 24 5.93 6.58 -5.72
C ALA A 24 6.94 6.55 -4.57
N ALA A 25 6.58 5.93 -3.44
CA ALA A 25 7.48 5.74 -2.30
C ALA A 25 8.75 4.97 -2.69
N VAL A 26 8.64 3.91 -3.51
CA VAL A 26 9.82 3.14 -3.97
C VAL A 26 10.80 3.99 -4.80
N LEU A 27 10.32 5.04 -5.47
CA LEU A 27 11.15 5.96 -6.26
C LEU A 27 11.77 7.09 -5.42
N ASP A 28 11.41 7.19 -4.14
CA ASP A 28 11.94 8.18 -3.23
C ASP A 28 13.26 7.66 -2.62
N ASP A 29 14.38 8.30 -2.96
CA ASP A 29 15.71 7.95 -2.45
C ASP A 29 15.91 8.30 -0.97
N SER A 30 14.97 9.02 -0.35
CA SER A 30 14.98 9.31 1.10
C SER A 30 14.46 8.14 1.95
N LEU A 31 13.92 7.10 1.30
CA LEU A 31 13.32 5.97 1.98
C LEU A 31 14.39 5.04 2.57
N ASP A 32 14.25 4.69 3.84
CA ASP A 32 15.20 3.81 4.50
C ASP A 32 15.07 2.34 4.03
N GLU A 33 16.07 1.53 4.34
CA GLU A 33 16.08 0.12 3.91
C GLU A 33 14.94 -0.69 4.55
N GLN A 34 14.51 -0.33 5.77
CA GLN A 34 13.47 -1.06 6.48
C GLN A 34 12.10 -0.84 5.84
N ASP A 35 11.81 0.40 5.48
CA ASP A 35 10.60 0.80 4.77
C ASP A 35 10.61 0.23 3.35
N ARG A 36 11.77 0.24 2.68
CA ARG A 36 11.94 -0.37 1.36
C ARG A 36 11.70 -1.88 1.39
N HIS A 37 12.20 -2.57 2.41
CA HIS A 37 11.90 -3.99 2.64
C HIS A 37 10.41 -4.23 2.93
N SER A 38 9.78 -3.34 3.69
CA SER A 38 8.36 -3.43 4.03
C SER A 38 7.48 -3.28 2.79
N ILE A 39 7.75 -2.29 1.94
CA ILE A 39 7.05 -2.10 0.66
C ILE A 39 7.26 -3.30 -0.26
N ASN A 40 8.50 -3.79 -0.38
CA ASN A 40 8.79 -4.99 -1.19
C ASN A 40 8.04 -6.23 -0.71
N ARG A 41 7.91 -6.45 0.61
CA ARG A 41 7.11 -7.56 1.15
C ARG A 41 5.64 -7.43 0.79
N LEU A 42 5.11 -6.20 0.82
CA LEU A 42 3.73 -5.93 0.46
C LEU A 42 3.49 -6.16 -1.04
N LEU A 43 4.35 -5.63 -1.92
CA LEU A 43 4.30 -5.85 -3.36
C LEU A 43 4.37 -7.34 -3.72
N ARG A 44 5.26 -8.11 -3.06
CA ARG A 44 5.33 -9.57 -3.22
C ARG A 44 4.04 -10.27 -2.80
N SER A 45 3.34 -9.74 -1.80
CA SER A 45 2.07 -10.32 -1.33
C SER A 45 0.94 -10.06 -2.33
N VAL A 46 0.94 -8.89 -2.97
CA VAL A 46 0.06 -8.56 -4.11
C VAL A 46 0.35 -9.48 -5.30
N LEU A 47 1.61 -9.60 -5.70
CA LEU A 47 2.03 -10.45 -6.82
C LEU A 47 1.69 -11.94 -6.59
N LYS A 48 1.74 -12.40 -5.34
CA LYS A 48 1.31 -13.75 -4.95
C LYS A 48 -0.21 -13.92 -4.84
N GLY A 49 -1.01 -12.88 -5.12
CA GLY A 49 -2.46 -12.90 -5.00
C GLY A 49 -2.99 -12.96 -3.56
N LYS A 50 -2.12 -12.78 -2.56
CA LYS A 50 -2.50 -12.77 -1.14
C LYS A 50 -3.18 -11.46 -0.73
N VAL A 51 -2.87 -10.38 -1.45
CA VAL A 51 -3.50 -9.07 -1.30
C VAL A 51 -4.15 -8.70 -2.62
N LYS A 52 -5.44 -8.36 -2.59
CA LYS A 52 -6.19 -7.98 -3.79
C LYS A 52 -6.08 -6.47 -4.01
N ILE A 53 -5.91 -6.06 -5.26
CA ILE A 53 -6.09 -4.65 -5.62
C ILE A 53 -7.57 -4.42 -5.89
N VAL A 54 -8.18 -3.53 -5.14
CA VAL A 54 -9.58 -3.11 -5.30
C VAL A 54 -9.63 -1.70 -5.87
N ASN A 55 -10.60 -1.45 -6.75
CA ASN A 55 -10.84 -0.12 -7.30
C ASN A 55 -11.73 0.70 -6.36
N GLU A 56 -11.35 0.78 -5.08
CA GLU A 56 -11.99 1.70 -4.15
C GLU A 56 -11.27 3.03 -4.28
N LEU A 57 -11.83 3.92 -5.09
CA LEU A 57 -11.50 5.33 -5.08
C LEU A 57 -11.99 5.88 -3.73
N SER A 58 -11.20 5.72 -2.67
CA SER A 58 -11.33 6.56 -1.47
C SER A 58 -10.87 7.97 -1.81
N ALA A 59 -11.63 8.64 -2.67
CA ALA A 59 -11.67 10.09 -2.75
C ALA A 59 -12.62 10.56 -1.66
N ILE A 60 -12.12 10.65 -0.43
CA ILE A 60 -12.69 11.53 0.57
C ILE A 60 -11.69 12.68 0.67
N GLY A 61 -12.13 13.84 0.20
CA GLY A 61 -11.31 15.05 0.01
C GLY A 61 -10.85 15.73 1.27
#